data_AF-A0A7C7NTG8-F1
#
_entry.id   AF-A0A7C7NTG8-F1
#
_cell.length_a   1.000
_cell.length_b   1.000
_cell.length_c   1.000
_cell.angle_alpha   90.00
_cell.angle_beta   90.00
_cell.angle_gamma   90.00
#
_symmetry.space_group_name_H-M   'P 1'
#
loop_
_entity.id
_entity.type
_entity.pdbx_description
1 polymer ?
#
loop_
_entity_poly.entity_id
_entity_poly.type
_entity_poly.pdbx_seq_one_letter_code
_entity_poly.pdbx_strand_id
1 'polypeptide(L)'
;MRRTNLVKQSRGFTLLELLITVAVIGIISSIAYPSYVDNISRANRSEAQRELLRMASLQEQYFIDHREYTAVVSICPKGLLV
;
A
#
# COMPACT_ATOMS: atom_id res chain seq x y z
N MET A 1 16.67 38.00 -47.79
CA MET A 1 16.46 37.00 -46.71
C MET A 1 15.69 37.65 -45.56
N ARG A 2 14.39 37.37 -45.38
CA ARG A 2 13.61 37.82 -44.20
C ARG A 2 13.53 36.67 -43.20
N ARG A 3 14.12 36.83 -42.02
CA ARG A 3 13.88 35.94 -40.87
C ARG A 3 12.53 36.32 -40.25
N THR A 4 11.54 35.43 -40.33
CA THR A 4 10.32 35.54 -39.55
C THR A 4 10.60 35.03 -38.14
N ASN A 5 10.67 35.96 -37.17
CA ASN A 5 10.72 35.61 -35.76
C ASN A 5 9.32 35.14 -35.32
N LEU A 6 9.17 33.83 -35.13
CA LEU A 6 7.99 33.24 -34.52
C LEU A 6 8.06 33.48 -33.01
N VAL A 7 7.38 34.53 -32.55
CA VAL A 7 7.18 34.77 -31.11
C VAL A 7 6.36 33.61 -30.56
N LYS A 8 6.98 32.71 -29.78
CA LYS A 8 6.25 31.72 -28.99
C LYS A 8 5.41 32.47 -27.96
N GLN A 9 4.09 32.37 -28.07
CA GLN A 9 3.20 32.83 -27.00
C GLN A 9 3.37 31.94 -25.78
N SER A 10 3.91 32.49 -24.70
CA SER A 10 3.88 31.87 -23.38
C SER A 10 2.43 31.81 -22.90
N ARG A 11 1.81 30.62 -22.96
CA ARG A 11 0.50 30.36 -22.36
C ARG A 11 0.65 30.34 -20.84
N GLY A 12 0.16 31.37 -20.16
CA GLY A 12 0.10 31.42 -18.70
C GLY A 12 -1.11 30.62 -18.17
N PHE A 13 -0.95 30.00 -16.99
CA PHE A 13 -2.02 29.31 -16.27
C PHE A 13 -2.98 30.33 -15.66
N THR A 14 -4.29 30.06 -15.68
CA THR A 14 -5.27 30.98 -15.07
C THR A 14 -5.57 30.58 -13.62
N LEU A 15 -5.95 31.55 -12.78
CA LEU A 15 -6.42 31.28 -11.41
C LEU A 15 -7.68 30.41 -11.39
N LEU A 16 -8.54 30.58 -12.40
CA LEU A 16 -9.76 29.79 -12.56
C LEU A 16 -9.45 28.31 -12.80
N GLU A 17 -8.45 28.03 -13.62
CA GLU A 17 -8.00 26.68 -13.95
C GLU A 17 -7.47 25.98 -12.70
N LEU A 18 -6.65 26.66 -11.89
CA LEU A 18 -6.18 26.13 -10.60
C LEU A 18 -7.34 25.84 -9.64
N LEU A 19 -8.32 26.73 -9.56
CA LEU A 19 -9.47 26.60 -8.65
C LEU A 19 -10.31 25.36 -8.99
N ILE A 20 -10.59 25.13 -10.27
CA ILE A 20 -11.32 23.93 -10.72
C ILE A 20 -10.48 22.68 -10.47
N THR A 21 -9.16 22.73 -10.74
CA THR A 21 -8.27 21.57 -10.57
C THR A 21 -8.23 21.12 -9.10
N VAL A 22 -8.08 22.05 -8.16
CA VAL A 22 -8.07 21.75 -6.71
C VAL A 22 -9.45 21.27 -6.24
N ALA A 23 -10.54 21.82 -6.77
CA ALA A 23 -11.89 21.35 -6.46
C ALA A 23 -12.09 19.87 -6.87
N VAL A 24 -11.65 19.48 -8.08
CA VAL A 24 -11.72 18.10 -8.55
C VAL A 24 -10.85 17.17 -7.70
N ILE A 25 -9.61 17.56 -7.42
CA ILE A 25 -8.69 16.78 -6.56
C ILE A 25 -9.28 16.59 -5.16
N GLY A 26 -9.91 17.62 -4.59
CA GLY A 26 -10.57 17.56 -3.28
C GLY A 26 -11.71 16.54 -3.24
N ILE A 27 -12.56 16.51 -4.27
CA ILE A 27 -13.67 15.55 -4.38
C ILE A 27 -13.14 14.12 -4.44
N ILE A 28 -12.12 13.86 -5.28
CA ILE A 28 -11.54 12.53 -5.42
C ILE A 28 -10.82 12.10 -4.14
N SER A 29 -10.05 13.00 -3.52
CA SER A 29 -9.23 12.70 -2.33
C SER A 29 -10.09 12.33 -1.12
N SER A 30 -11.27 12.95 -0.99
CA SER A 30 -12.27 12.63 0.05
C SER A 30 -12.65 11.14 0.07
N ILE A 31 -12.75 10.51 -1.09
CA ILE A 31 -13.15 9.11 -1.23
C ILE A 31 -11.92 8.18 -1.27
N ALA A 32 -10.87 8.61 -1.96
CA ALA A 32 -9.67 7.82 -2.15
C ALA A 32 -8.89 7.59 -0.84
N TYR A 33 -8.79 8.62 0.01
CA TYR A 33 -8.03 8.54 1.26
C TYR A 33 -8.56 7.49 2.24
N PRO A 34 -9.84 7.50 2.67
CA PRO A 34 -10.36 6.49 3.58
C PRO A 34 -10.31 5.08 2.99
N SER A 35 -10.57 4.94 1.68
CA SER A 35 -10.48 3.65 0.99
C SER A 35 -9.07 3.08 1.02
N TYR A 36 -8.04 3.90 0.80
CA TYR A 36 -6.65 3.48 0.88
C TYR A 36 -6.27 3.00 2.28
N VAL A 37 -6.67 3.73 3.32
CA VAL A 37 -6.40 3.34 4.72
C VAL A 37 -7.08 2.01 5.07
N ASP A 38 -8.33 1.81 4.65
CA ASP A 38 -9.03 0.54 4.88
C ASP A 38 -8.37 -0.63 4.14
N ASN A 39 -7.88 -0.41 2.90
CA ASN A 39 -7.13 -1.43 2.16
C ASN A 39 -5.85 -1.86 2.87
N ILE A 40 -5.08 -0.93 3.44
CA ILE A 40 -3.87 -1.25 4.22
C ILE A 40 -4.24 -2.02 5.49
N SER A 41 -5.29 -1.60 6.20
CA SER A 41 -5.77 -2.33 7.38
C SER A 41 -6.18 -3.77 7.06
N ARG A 42 -6.89 -3.97 5.94
CA ARG A 42 -7.26 -5.31 5.45
C ARG A 42 -6.05 -6.14 5.02
N ALA A 43 -5.08 -5.52 4.35
CA ALA A 43 -3.83 -6.17 3.97
C ALA A 43 -3.08 -6.69 5.21
N ASN A 44 -2.89 -5.83 6.23
CA ASN A 44 -2.25 -6.21 7.49
C ASN A 44 -2.96 -7.38 8.20
N ARG A 45 -4.31 -7.38 8.19
CA ARG A 45 -5.10 -8.50 8.75
C ARG A 45 -4.93 -9.79 7.93
N SER A 46 -4.89 -9.68 6.61
CA SER A 46 -4.67 -10.83 5.73
C SER A 46 -3.27 -11.43 5.91
N GLU A 47 -2.25 -10.59 6.06
CA GLU A 47 -0.88 -11.01 6.36
C GLU A 47 -0.78 -11.71 7.71
N ALA A 48 -1.39 -11.15 8.75
CA ALA A 48 -1.44 -11.78 10.07
C ALA A 48 -2.12 -13.17 10.00
N GLN A 49 -3.24 -13.29 9.29
CA GLN A 49 -3.92 -14.58 9.12
C GLN A 49 -3.05 -15.59 8.35
N ARG A 50 -2.37 -15.17 7.29
CA ARG A 50 -1.43 -16.03 6.54
C ARG A 50 -0.32 -16.53 7.43
N GLU A 51 0.23 -15.65 8.27
CA GLU A 51 1.32 -16.03 9.17
C GLU A 51 0.84 -16.98 10.27
N LEU A 52 -0.35 -16.79 10.83
CA LEU A 52 -0.94 -17.74 11.78
C LEU A 52 -1.14 -19.13 11.17
N LEU A 53 -1.64 -19.22 9.93
CA LEU A 53 -1.80 -20.50 9.23
C LEU A 53 -0.46 -21.17 8.96
N ARG A 54 0.56 -20.39 8.59
CA ARG A 54 1.92 -20.88 8.42
C ARG A 54 2.47 -21.46 9.73
N MET A 55 2.27 -20.77 10.85
CA MET A 55 2.66 -21.25 12.17
C MET A 55 1.97 -22.56 12.54
N ALA A 56 0.66 -22.67 12.30
CA ALA A 56 -0.09 -23.90 12.57
C ALA A 56 0.47 -25.10 11.78
N SER A 57 0.77 -24.91 10.49
CA SER A 57 1.37 -25.95 9.66
C SER A 57 2.76 -26.38 10.14
N LEU A 58 3.60 -25.42 10.55
CA LEU A 58 4.93 -25.72 11.10
C LEU A 58 4.85 -26.46 12.45
N GLN A 59 3.86 -26.14 13.28
CA GLN A 59 3.63 -26.86 14.54
C GLN A 59 3.17 -28.29 14.31
N GLU A 60 2.33 -28.53 13.30
CA GLU A 60 1.91 -29.88 12.91
C GLU A 60 3.10 -30.71 12.42
N GLN A 61 3.99 -30.11 11.62
CA GLN A 61 5.24 -30.76 11.21
C GLN A 61 6.14 -31.10 12.40
N TYR A 62 6.32 -30.15 13.33
CA TYR A 62 7.12 -30.38 14.54
C TYR A 62 6.55 -31.50 15.43
N PHE A 63 5.22 -31.58 15.52
CA PHE A 63 4.54 -32.64 16.26
C PHE A 63 4.79 -34.03 15.66
N ILE A 64 4.88 -34.16 14.33
CA ILE A 64 5.25 -35.42 13.66
C ILE A 64 6.66 -35.85 14.08
N ASP A 65 7.59 -34.90 14.18
CA ASP A 65 8.99 -35.19 14.47
C ASP A 65 9.25 -35.50 15.96
N HIS A 66 8.66 -34.71 16.87
CA HIS A 66 9.02 -34.73 18.29
C HIS A 66 7.91 -35.24 19.22
N ARG A 67 6.71 -35.55 18.68
CA ARG A 67 5.50 -35.98 19.43
C ARG A 67 5.09 -35.05 20.57
N GLU A 68 5.56 -33.81 20.57
CA GLU A 68 5.21 -32.78 21.54
C GLU A 68 4.93 -31.47 20.80
N TYR A 69 3.92 -30.72 21.26
CA TYR A 69 3.69 -29.35 20.79
C TYR A 69 4.59 -28.40 21.58
N THR A 70 5.30 -27.52 20.87
CA THR A 70 6.08 -26.47 21.54
C THR A 70 5.16 -25.50 22.28
N ALA A 71 5.50 -25.15 23.52
CA ALA A 71 4.82 -24.10 24.28
C ALA A 71 5.16 -22.69 23.78
N VAL A 72 6.16 -22.57 22.89
CA VAL A 72 6.71 -21.29 22.44
C VAL A 72 6.72 -21.24 20.91
N VAL A 73 6.13 -20.20 20.32
CA VAL A 73 6.22 -19.83 18.89
C VAL A 73 7.64 -19.38 18.49
N SER A 74 8.65 -19.63 19.32
CA SER A 74 10.03 -19.19 19.11
C SER A 74 10.80 -20.02 18.07
N ILE A 75 10.23 -21.09 17.52
CA ILE A 75 10.85 -21.86 16.42
C ILE A 75 10.68 -21.17 15.06
N CYS A 76 9.85 -20.12 14.97
CA CYS A 76 9.78 -19.32 13.76
C CYS A 76 11.06 -18.49 13.60
N PRO A 77 11.81 -18.62 12.49
CA PRO A 77 12.93 -17.72 12.23
C PRO A 77 12.40 -16.29 12.20
N LYS A 78 12.99 -15.40 13.01
CA LYS A 78 12.70 -13.96 13.06
C LYS A 78 13.18 -13.21 11.80
N GLY A 79 12.95 -13.79 10.62
CA GLY A 79 13.46 -13.32 9.33
C GLY A 79 12.41 -12.78 8.37
N LEU A 80 11.15 -12.68 8.77
CA LEU A 80 10.08 -12.18 7.90
C LEU A 80 9.26 -11.07 8.59
N LEU A 81 9.97 -10.11 9.16
CA LEU A 81 9.41 -8.80 9.52
C LEU A 81 9.83 -7.79 8.43
N VAL A 82 9.29 -7.95 7.22
CA VAL A 82 9.07 -6.86 6.25
C VAL A 82 7.84 -7.22 5.44
#